data_AF-A0A3M2HUP7-F1
#
_entry.id   AF-A0A3M2HUP7-F1
#
_cell.length_a   1.000
_cell.length_b   1.000
_cell.length_c   1.000
_cell.angle_alpha   90.00
_cell.angle_beta   90.00
_cell.angle_gamma   90.00
#
_symmetry.space_group_name_H-M   'P 1'
#
loop_
_entity.id
_entity.type
_entity.pdbx_description
1 polymer ?
#
loop_
_entity_poly.entity_id
_entity_poly.type
_entity_poly.pdbx_seq_one_letter_code
_entity_poly.pdbx_strand_id
1 'polypeptide(L)'
;MNAIDLLIEDHEKVKDILTRLTESTERAVKTRTELLQKLEMEVTIHTQLEEQILYPAYKEAGGKEELEMYYEAKEEHRTVDSLVLPDLKATDPSSVEFAGRAKVCMELLEHHIEEEEEEMFPKARELFDKARLEEMGQQMSELRNRLKKEFMASQAA
;
A
#
# COMPACT_ATOMS: atom_id res chain seq x y z
N MET A 1 -3.96 14.01 12.43
CA MET A 1 -4.16 12.63 11.98
C MET A 1 -3.01 11.82 12.53
N ASN A 2 -3.28 10.71 13.22
CA ASN A 2 -2.22 9.82 13.72
C ASN A 2 -1.76 8.86 12.60
N ALA A 3 -0.71 8.08 12.84
CA ALA A 3 -0.17 7.12 11.88
C ALA A 3 -1.21 6.13 11.34
N ILE A 4 -1.97 5.48 12.23
CA ILE A 4 -2.95 4.45 11.85
C ILE A 4 -4.08 5.04 11.00
N ASP A 5 -4.63 6.19 11.43
CA ASP A 5 -5.70 6.85 10.67
C ASP A 5 -5.22 7.24 9.25
N LEU A 6 -3.95 7.66 9.14
CA LEU A 6 -3.33 8.01 7.86
C LEU A 6 -3.16 6.81 6.92
N LEU A 7 -2.82 5.63 7.46
CA LEU A 7 -2.68 4.40 6.66
C LEU A 7 -4.03 3.86 6.22
N ILE A 8 -5.04 3.87 7.10
CA ILE A 8 -6.43 3.54 6.73
C ILE A 8 -6.93 4.45 5.58
N GLU A 9 -6.63 5.76 5.65
CA GLU A 9 -6.97 6.65 4.53
C GLU A 9 -6.24 6.30 3.22
N ASP A 10 -5.08 5.67 3.26
CA ASP A 10 -4.40 5.17 2.07
C ASP A 10 -5.02 3.87 1.56
N HIS A 11 -5.33 2.94 2.46
CA HIS A 11 -6.05 1.70 2.14
C HIS A 11 -7.33 1.99 1.36
N GLU A 12 -8.14 2.94 1.82
CA GLU A 12 -9.37 3.33 1.12
C GLU A 12 -9.11 3.88 -0.29
N LYS A 13 -8.01 4.63 -0.49
CA LYS A 13 -7.61 5.09 -1.83
C LYS A 13 -7.17 3.94 -2.72
N VAL A 14 -6.41 2.99 -2.19
CA VAL A 14 -5.94 1.81 -2.92
C VAL A 14 -7.12 0.92 -3.32
N LYS A 15 -8.03 0.62 -2.38
CA LYS A 15 -9.30 -0.11 -2.60
C LYS A 15 -10.16 0.55 -3.70
N ASP A 16 -10.33 1.88 -3.68
CA ASP A 16 -11.05 2.61 -4.75
C ASP A 16 -10.39 2.42 -6.12
N ILE A 17 -9.07 2.59 -6.19
CA ILE A 17 -8.34 2.46 -7.46
C ILE A 17 -8.46 1.03 -8.01
N LEU A 18 -8.30 0.02 -7.16
CA LEU A 18 -8.41 -1.39 -7.54
C LEU A 18 -9.80 -1.73 -8.03
N THR A 19 -10.84 -1.32 -7.30
CA THR A 19 -12.25 -1.52 -7.70
C THR A 19 -12.51 -0.92 -9.09
N ARG A 20 -12.08 0.32 -9.31
CA ARG A 20 -12.26 0.99 -10.61
C ARG A 20 -11.45 0.32 -11.72
N LEU A 21 -10.29 -0.25 -11.40
CA LEU A 21 -9.45 -0.97 -12.35
C LEU A 21 -10.12 -2.28 -12.78
N THR A 22 -10.65 -3.06 -11.83
CA THR A 22 -11.29 -4.37 -12.09
C THR A 22 -12.68 -4.26 -12.71
N GLU A 23 -13.43 -3.19 -12.42
CA GLU A 23 -14.73 -2.90 -13.06
C GLU A 23 -14.61 -2.29 -14.47
N SER A 24 -13.40 -1.86 -14.86
CA SER A 24 -13.18 -1.26 -16.18
C SER A 24 -13.22 -2.29 -17.31
N THR A 25 -13.60 -1.84 -18.52
CA THR A 25 -13.61 -2.68 -19.73
C THR A 25 -12.33 -2.54 -20.54
N GLU A 26 -12.08 -3.48 -21.45
CA GLU A 26 -10.94 -3.51 -22.38
C GLU A 26 -10.85 -2.26 -23.27
N ARG A 27 -11.97 -1.57 -23.48
CA ARG A 27 -12.03 -0.31 -24.23
C ARG A 27 -11.52 0.89 -23.43
N ALA A 28 -11.45 0.78 -22.10
CA ALA A 28 -11.06 1.87 -21.20
C ALA A 28 -9.53 1.99 -21.04
N VAL A 29 -8.76 1.79 -22.12
CA VAL A 29 -7.29 1.73 -22.11
C VAL A 29 -6.66 2.93 -21.40
N LYS A 30 -7.12 4.15 -21.70
CA LYS A 30 -6.63 5.38 -21.07
C LYS A 30 -6.86 5.36 -19.56
N THR A 31 -8.09 5.05 -19.14
CA THR A 31 -8.46 4.98 -17.72
C THR A 31 -7.68 3.90 -16.98
N ARG A 32 -7.52 2.70 -17.56
CA ARG A 32 -6.70 1.62 -16.97
C ARG A 32 -5.24 2.05 -16.78
N THR A 33 -4.68 2.73 -17.78
CA THR A 33 -3.29 3.24 -17.72
C THR A 33 -3.13 4.28 -16.62
N GLU A 34 -4.04 5.26 -16.54
CA GLU A 34 -4.01 6.31 -15.51
C GLU A 34 -4.21 5.74 -14.10
N LEU A 35 -5.15 4.80 -13.93
CA LEU A 35 -5.39 4.13 -12.65
C LEU A 35 -4.19 3.29 -12.22
N LEU A 36 -3.55 2.56 -13.13
CA LEU A 36 -2.38 1.75 -12.80
C LEU A 36 -1.18 2.62 -12.37
N GLN A 37 -0.94 3.73 -13.05
CA GLN A 37 0.11 4.68 -12.62
C GLN A 37 -0.19 5.26 -11.23
N LYS A 38 -1.46 5.54 -10.95
CA LYS A 38 -1.89 6.03 -9.63
C LYS A 38 -1.74 4.94 -8.56
N LEU A 39 -2.13 3.71 -8.87
CA LEU A 39 -1.99 2.55 -7.98
C LEU A 39 -0.54 2.36 -7.58
N GLU A 40 0.36 2.32 -8.57
CA GLU A 40 1.79 2.18 -8.34
C GLU A 40 2.32 3.26 -7.39
N MET A 41 1.97 4.52 -7.62
CA MET A 41 2.39 5.62 -6.77
C MET A 41 1.88 5.45 -5.33
N GLU A 42 0.58 5.20 -5.14
CA GLU A 42 0.01 5.13 -3.80
C GLU A 42 0.56 3.91 -3.04
N VAL A 43 0.65 2.72 -3.66
CA VAL A 43 1.24 1.51 -3.05
C VAL A 43 2.71 1.74 -2.70
N THR A 44 3.53 2.22 -3.65
CA THR A 44 4.98 2.44 -3.42
C THR A 44 5.25 3.40 -2.26
N ILE A 45 4.40 4.42 -2.11
CA ILE A 45 4.57 5.39 -1.03
C ILE A 45 4.08 4.81 0.28
N HIS A 46 2.90 4.19 0.28
CA HIS A 46 2.29 3.57 1.43
C HIS A 46 3.20 2.54 2.09
N THR A 47 3.71 1.56 1.32
CA THR A 47 4.63 0.53 1.85
C THR A 47 5.92 1.13 2.42
N GLN A 48 6.41 2.24 1.86
CA GLN A 48 7.54 2.96 2.42
C GLN A 48 7.23 3.66 3.75
N LEU A 49 5.99 4.10 3.97
CA LEU A 49 5.58 4.68 5.26
C LEU A 49 5.56 3.59 6.34
N GLU A 50 4.98 2.43 6.05
CA GLU A 50 5.03 1.29 6.97
C GLU A 50 6.47 0.88 7.26
N GLU A 51 7.23 0.54 6.22
CA GLU A 51 8.53 -0.11 6.38
C GLU A 51 9.61 0.79 6.98
N GLN A 52 9.49 2.11 6.83
CA GLN A 52 10.44 3.06 7.41
C GLN A 52 10.03 3.59 8.77
N ILE A 53 8.74 3.54 9.13
CA ILE A 53 8.23 4.21 10.33
C ILE A 53 7.43 3.26 11.22
N LEU A 54 6.30 2.73 10.76
CA LEU A 54 5.42 1.93 11.61
C LEU A 54 6.04 0.58 11.96
N TYR A 55 6.46 -0.18 10.95
CA TYR A 55 6.93 -1.55 11.13
C TYR A 55 8.18 -1.67 12.00
N PRO A 56 9.21 -0.80 11.87
CA PRO A 56 10.34 -0.82 12.80
C PRO A 56 9.92 -0.59 14.25
N ALA A 57 9.01 0.38 14.47
CA ALA A 57 8.50 0.67 15.81
C ALA A 57 7.66 -0.50 16.35
N TYR A 58 6.77 -1.05 15.53
CA TYR A 58 5.90 -2.19 15.88
C TYR A 58 6.71 -3.41 16.29
N LYS A 59 7.73 -3.74 15.49
CA LYS A 59 8.69 -4.81 15.79
C LYS A 59 9.47 -4.58 17.08
N GLU A 60 9.88 -3.34 17.37
CA GLU A 60 10.63 -3.01 18.58
C GLU A 60 9.78 -3.08 19.84
N ALA A 61 8.52 -2.65 19.77
CA ALA A 61 7.60 -2.63 20.91
C ALA A 61 6.95 -3.99 21.19
N GLY A 62 6.82 -4.84 20.17
CA GLY A 62 6.10 -6.11 20.22
C GLY A 62 6.89 -7.32 20.71
N GLY A 63 6.18 -8.45 20.79
CA GLY A 63 6.72 -9.77 21.13
C GLY A 63 6.85 -10.70 19.92
N LYS A 64 6.73 -12.01 20.17
CA LYS A 64 6.83 -13.04 19.11
C LYS A 64 5.74 -12.90 18.05
N GLU A 65 4.52 -12.60 18.47
CA GLU A 65 3.36 -12.53 17.58
C GLU A 65 3.44 -11.31 16.65
N GLU A 66 3.79 -10.15 17.19
CA GLU A 66 4.03 -8.93 16.40
C GLU A 66 5.20 -9.09 15.43
N LEU A 67 6.22 -9.87 15.82
CA LEU A 67 7.34 -10.20 14.95
C LEU A 67 6.93 -11.12 13.79
N GLU A 68 6.01 -12.07 14.02
CA GLU A 68 5.45 -12.93 12.97
C GLU A 68 4.65 -12.07 11.96
N MET A 69 3.71 -11.24 12.44
CA MET A 69 2.93 -10.31 11.61
C MET A 69 3.82 -9.34 10.80
N TYR A 70 4.87 -8.80 11.43
CA TYR A 70 5.84 -7.94 10.75
C TYR A 70 6.50 -8.61 9.54
N TYR A 71 6.92 -9.88 9.68
CA TYR A 71 7.61 -10.58 8.59
C TYR A 71 6.65 -11.05 7.51
N GLU A 72 5.42 -11.43 7.88
CA GLU A 72 4.36 -11.78 6.95
C GLU A 72 4.01 -10.58 6.06
N ALA A 73 3.65 -9.45 6.66
CA ALA A 73 3.32 -8.21 5.95
C ALA A 73 4.44 -7.75 4.99
N LYS A 74 5.71 -7.86 5.41
CA LYS A 74 6.86 -7.56 4.55
C LYS A 74 6.97 -8.49 3.34
N GLU A 75 6.63 -9.77 3.48
CA GLU A 75 6.66 -10.70 2.35
C GLU A 75 5.47 -10.51 1.41
N GLU A 76 4.32 -10.07 1.92
CA GLU A 76 3.18 -9.64 1.10
C GLU A 76 3.52 -8.39 0.28
N HIS A 77 4.12 -7.37 0.90
CA HIS A 77 4.67 -6.19 0.20
C HIS A 77 5.61 -6.62 -0.92
N ARG A 78 6.61 -7.45 -0.60
CA ARG A 78 7.57 -7.93 -1.60
C ARG A 78 6.88 -8.67 -2.74
N THR A 79 5.87 -9.47 -2.45
CA THR A 79 5.11 -10.22 -3.45
C THR A 79 4.42 -9.27 -4.43
N VAL A 80 3.73 -8.25 -3.94
CA VAL A 80 3.08 -7.26 -4.80
C VAL A 80 4.12 -6.43 -5.57
N ASP A 81 5.10 -5.85 -4.89
CA ASP A 81 6.05 -4.91 -5.48
C ASP A 81 7.02 -5.57 -6.47
N SER A 82 7.48 -6.78 -6.18
CA SER A 82 8.51 -7.45 -6.97
C SER A 82 7.97 -8.39 -8.05
N LEU A 83 6.75 -8.90 -7.87
CA LEU A 83 6.19 -9.93 -8.76
C LEU A 83 4.94 -9.43 -9.48
N VAL A 84 3.93 -8.99 -8.73
CA VAL A 84 2.59 -8.75 -9.30
C VAL A 84 2.50 -7.42 -10.05
N LEU A 85 2.94 -6.33 -9.41
CA LEU A 85 2.82 -4.99 -9.99
C LEU A 85 3.70 -4.81 -11.24
N PRO A 86 4.97 -5.29 -11.29
CA PRO A 86 5.77 -5.24 -12.51
C PRO A 86 5.13 -5.99 -13.68
N ASP A 87 4.57 -7.17 -13.40
CA ASP A 87 3.85 -7.98 -14.38
C ASP A 87 2.59 -7.26 -14.88
N LEU A 88 1.78 -6.69 -13.98
CA LEU A 88 0.61 -5.92 -14.37
C LEU A 88 0.99 -4.71 -15.25
N LYS A 89 2.06 -4.00 -14.91
CA LYS A 89 2.58 -2.87 -15.70
C LYS A 89 3.09 -3.24 -17.08
N ALA A 90 3.66 -4.44 -17.23
CA ALA A 90 4.14 -4.93 -18.51
C ALA A 90 3.01 -5.46 -19.43
N THR A 91 1.76 -5.49 -18.95
CA THR A 91 0.63 -6.08 -19.67
C THR A 91 -0.15 -5.04 -20.48
N ASP A 92 -0.55 -5.38 -21.70
CA ASP A 92 -1.39 -4.52 -22.53
C ASP A 92 -2.73 -4.21 -21.84
N PRO A 93 -3.05 -2.95 -21.50
CA PRO A 93 -4.29 -2.59 -20.80
C PRO A 93 -5.57 -2.90 -21.59
N SER A 94 -5.49 -3.15 -22.89
CA SER A 94 -6.63 -3.56 -23.72
C SER A 94 -6.90 -5.07 -23.71
N SER A 95 -6.04 -5.86 -23.04
CA SER A 95 -6.15 -7.32 -23.01
C SER A 95 -7.05 -7.84 -21.87
N VAL A 96 -7.54 -9.08 -22.04
CA VAL A 96 -8.18 -9.85 -20.97
C VAL A 96 -7.18 -10.31 -19.90
N GLU A 97 -5.91 -10.48 -20.29
CA GLU A 97 -4.82 -10.82 -19.37
C GLU A 97 -4.62 -9.71 -18.32
N PHE A 98 -4.71 -8.44 -18.74
CA PHE A 98 -4.66 -7.30 -17.83
C PHE A 98 -5.74 -7.38 -16.74
N ALA A 99 -6.97 -7.71 -17.12
CA ALA A 99 -8.07 -7.84 -16.17
C ALA A 99 -7.80 -8.97 -15.16
N GLY A 100 -7.24 -10.10 -15.62
CA GLY A 100 -6.81 -11.19 -14.75
C GLY A 100 -5.73 -10.78 -13.75
N ARG A 101 -4.67 -10.11 -14.22
CA ARG A 101 -3.58 -9.64 -13.35
C ARG A 101 -4.03 -8.55 -12.38
N ALA A 102 -4.88 -7.62 -12.83
CA ALA A 102 -5.47 -6.59 -11.99
C ALA A 102 -6.32 -7.20 -10.86
N LYS A 103 -7.09 -8.25 -11.17
CA LYS A 103 -7.87 -8.97 -10.16
C LYS A 103 -6.98 -9.65 -9.12
N VAL A 104 -5.92 -10.34 -9.53
CA VAL A 104 -4.97 -10.97 -8.58
C VAL A 104 -4.29 -9.91 -7.71
N CYS A 105 -3.90 -8.78 -8.29
CA CYS A 105 -3.34 -7.65 -7.52
C CYS A 105 -4.33 -7.12 -6.49
N MET A 106 -5.61 -7.03 -6.83
CA MET A 106 -6.67 -6.61 -5.91
C MET A 106 -6.82 -7.60 -4.76
N GLU A 107 -6.94 -8.89 -5.04
CA GLU A 107 -7.12 -9.94 -4.02
C GLU A 107 -5.95 -9.95 -3.01
N LEU A 108 -4.71 -9.81 -3.48
CA LEU A 108 -3.53 -9.78 -2.59
C LEU A 108 -3.46 -8.51 -1.73
N LEU A 109 -3.76 -7.35 -2.30
CA LEU A 109 -3.74 -6.09 -1.55
C LEU A 109 -4.92 -6.01 -0.57
N GLU A 110 -6.10 -6.51 -0.92
CA GLU A 110 -7.24 -6.54 0.00
C GLU A 110 -7.00 -7.47 1.18
N HIS A 111 -6.40 -8.64 0.94
CA HIS A 111 -6.00 -9.56 2.02
C HIS A 111 -5.02 -8.89 2.99
N HIS A 112 -3.94 -8.33 2.46
CA HIS A 112 -2.95 -7.62 3.26
C HIS A 112 -3.57 -6.49 4.10
N ILE A 113 -4.42 -5.67 3.47
CA ILE A 113 -5.12 -4.57 4.15
C ILE A 113 -6.04 -5.09 5.26
N GLU A 114 -6.75 -6.20 5.03
CA GLU A 114 -7.63 -6.81 6.04
C GLU A 114 -6.83 -7.28 7.26
N GLU A 115 -5.71 -7.98 7.05
CA GLU A 115 -4.82 -8.40 8.14
C GLU A 115 -4.27 -7.22 8.95
N GLU A 116 -3.86 -6.15 8.26
CA GLU A 116 -3.41 -4.94 8.94
C GLU A 116 -4.52 -4.25 9.75
N GLU A 117 -5.67 -4.01 9.13
CA GLU A 117 -6.77 -3.28 9.76
C GLU A 117 -7.44 -4.06 10.90
N GLU A 118 -7.55 -5.39 10.78
CA GLU A 118 -8.21 -6.25 11.76
C GLU A 118 -7.27 -6.77 12.85
N GLU A 119 -5.98 -6.93 12.57
CA GLU A 119 -5.02 -7.51 13.52
C GLU A 119 -3.91 -6.56 13.92
N MET A 120 -3.10 -6.08 12.96
CA MET A 120 -1.89 -5.32 13.26
C MET A 120 -2.19 -3.94 13.87
N PHE A 121 -3.13 -3.20 13.31
CA PHE A 121 -3.45 -1.83 13.73
C PHE A 121 -4.13 -1.78 15.10
N PRO A 122 -5.07 -2.67 15.47
CA PRO A 122 -5.55 -2.78 16.85
C PRO A 122 -4.42 -3.00 17.84
N LYS A 123 -3.49 -3.92 17.55
CA LYS A 123 -2.31 -4.18 18.39
C LYS A 123 -1.38 -2.98 18.47
N ALA A 124 -1.12 -2.30 17.35
CA ALA A 124 -0.32 -1.08 17.35
C ALA A 124 -0.94 0.00 18.26
N ARG A 125 -2.28 0.09 18.33
CA ARG A 125 -2.97 1.00 19.26
C ARG A 125 -2.87 0.59 20.74
N GLU A 126 -2.58 -0.68 21.02
CA GLU A 126 -2.28 -1.16 22.38
C GLU A 126 -0.80 -0.94 22.76
N LEU A 127 0.12 -1.10 21.80
CA LEU A 127 1.56 -0.94 21.99
C LEU A 127 1.99 0.53 22.12
N PHE A 128 1.30 1.44 21.43
CA PHE A 128 1.69 2.85 21.38
C PHE A 128 0.64 3.75 22.00
N ASP A 129 1.10 4.67 22.85
CA ASP A 129 0.24 5.75 23.32
C ASP A 129 -0.11 6.73 22.19
N LYS A 130 -1.10 7.58 22.48
CA LYS A 130 -1.59 8.58 21.53
C LYS A 130 -0.47 9.51 21.03
N ALA A 131 0.43 9.94 21.91
CA ALA A 131 1.47 10.90 21.55
C ALA A 131 2.46 10.27 20.56
N ARG A 132 2.81 9.00 20.76
CA ARG A 132 3.68 8.25 19.85
C ARG A 132 3.04 8.02 18.48
N LEU A 133 1.75 7.68 18.44
CA LEU A 133 1.02 7.53 17.17
C LEU A 133 0.88 8.86 16.41
N GLU A 134 0.71 9.98 17.12
CA GLU A 134 0.69 11.32 16.52
C GLU A 134 2.06 11.72 15.97
N GLU A 135 3.14 11.44 16.69
CA GLU A 135 4.52 11.68 16.25
C GLU A 135 4.83 10.89 14.96
N MET A 136 4.53 9.59 14.93
CA MET A 136 4.73 8.76 13.74
C MET A 136 3.87 9.27 12.57
N GLY A 137 2.64 9.71 12.83
CA GLY A 137 1.76 10.30 11.81
C GLY A 137 2.36 11.56 11.18
N GLN A 138 3.01 12.41 11.98
CA GLN A 138 3.72 13.58 11.47
C GLN A 138 4.91 13.17 10.60
N GLN A 139 5.75 12.24 11.07
CA GLN A 139 6.90 11.72 10.31
C GLN A 139 6.46 11.11 8.97
N MET A 140 5.38 10.33 8.97
CA MET A 140 4.79 9.74 7.77
C MET A 140 4.27 10.81 6.80
N SER A 141 3.63 11.87 7.29
CA SER A 141 3.16 12.96 6.44
C SER A 141 4.32 13.69 5.76
N GLU A 142 5.40 13.97 6.48
CA GLU A 142 6.62 14.58 5.95
C GLU A 142 7.28 13.67 4.90
N LEU A 143 7.43 12.38 5.23
CA LEU A 143 7.98 11.36 4.33
C LEU A 143 7.16 11.23 3.05
N ARG A 144 5.83 11.10 3.16
CA ARG A 144 4.90 11.04 2.03
C ARG A 144 5.08 12.23 1.09
N ASN A 145 5.16 13.45 1.62
CA ASN A 145 5.31 14.66 0.82
C ASN A 145 6.64 14.67 0.06
N ARG A 146 7.70 14.15 0.66
CA ARG A 146 9.01 13.98 0.00
C ARG A 146 8.93 12.92 -1.10
N LEU A 147 8.41 11.73 -0.79
CA LEU A 147 8.29 10.62 -1.74
C LEU A 147 7.39 10.97 -2.93
N LYS A 148 6.27 11.67 -2.72
CA LYS A 148 5.41 12.16 -3.82
C LYS A 148 6.18 13.07 -4.77
N LYS A 149 7.03 13.96 -4.27
CA LYS A 149 7.87 14.84 -5.12
C LYS A 149 8.92 14.04 -5.89
N GLU A 150 9.58 13.09 -5.24
CA GLU A 150 10.59 12.23 -5.85
C GLU A 150 9.98 11.34 -6.96
N PHE A 151 8.82 10.73 -6.71
CA PHE A 151 8.11 9.91 -7.67
C PHE A 151 7.62 10.71 -8.89
N MET A 152 7.10 11.93 -8.68
CA MET A 152 6.72 12.81 -9.79
C MET A 152 7.94 13.25 -10.61
N ALA A 153 9.10 13.47 -9.98
CA ALA A 153 10.33 13.83 -10.67
C ALA A 153 10.89 12.67 -11.52
N SER A 154 10.79 11.41 -11.04
CA SER A 154 11.25 10.24 -11.80
C SER A 154 10.38 9.91 -13.01
N GLN A 155 9.08 10.25 -12.97
CA GLN A 155 8.17 10.11 -14.11
C GLN A 155 8.37 11.17 -15.20
N ALA A 156 9.03 12.29 -14.88
CA ALA A 156 9.26 13.40 -15.81
C ALA A 156 10.62 13.34 -16.53
N ALA A 157 11.50 12.42 -16.12
CA ALA A 157 12.86 12.24 -16.65
C ALA A 157 12.91 11.12 -17.71
#